data_AF-M7YJ94-F1
#
_entry.id   AF-M7YJ94-F1
#
_cell.length_a   1.000
_cell.length_b   1.000
_cell.length_c   1.000
_cell.angle_alpha   90.00
_cell.angle_beta   90.00
_cell.angle_gamma   90.00
#
_symmetry.space_group_name_H-M   'P 1'
#
loop_
_entity.id
_entity.type
_entity.pdbx_description
1 polymer ?
#
loop_
_entity_poly.entity_id
_entity_poly.type
_entity_poly.pdbx_seq_one_letter_code
_entity_poly.pdbx_strand_id
1 'polypeptide(L)'
;MVAGCIPVFFHPASAHLQYRWHLPEDHAKYSVFIPEAGVRAGTASIEAVLRAIPAATVARMREEVVRLIPQVVYADPRGKLETVKDAFDIAVDRMLDRVARLRN
;
A
#
# COMPACT_ATOMS: atom_id res chain seq x y z
N MET A 1 -9.70 -0.78 13.37
CA MET A 1 -8.38 -0.82 12.68
C MET A 1 -7.37 -0.06 13.52
N VAL A 2 -6.16 -0.59 13.70
CA VAL A 2 -5.02 0.24 14.15
C VAL A 2 -4.63 1.09 12.93
N ALA A 3 -5.18 2.29 12.82
CA ALA A 3 -4.89 3.19 11.70
C ALA A 3 -3.41 3.58 11.74
N GLY A 4 -2.63 3.12 10.76
CA GLY A 4 -1.20 3.47 10.64
C GLY A 4 -0.20 2.33 10.92
N CYS A 5 -0.62 1.06 10.92
CA CYS A 5 0.33 -0.05 10.83
C CYS A 5 1.02 -0.04 9.45
N ILE A 6 2.34 -0.16 9.45
CA ILE A 6 3.13 -0.22 8.22
C ILE A 6 3.10 -1.68 7.71
N PRO A 7 2.61 -1.94 6.49
CA PRO A 7 2.63 -3.29 5.93
C PRO A 7 4.06 -3.79 5.72
N VAL A 8 4.27 -5.07 6.04
CA VAL A 8 5.49 -5.81 5.74
C VAL A 8 5.17 -6.85 4.67
N PHE A 9 5.84 -6.74 3.53
CA PHE A 9 5.65 -7.65 2.40
C PHE A 9 6.83 -8.60 2.26
N PHE A 10 6.53 -9.85 1.93
CA PHE A 10 7.53 -10.90 1.76
C PHE A 10 7.76 -11.32 0.31
N HIS A 11 6.80 -10.99 -0.55
CA HIS A 11 6.84 -11.30 -1.97
C HIS A 11 6.43 -10.06 -2.80
N PRO A 12 7.18 -9.68 -3.86
CA PRO A 12 6.87 -8.48 -4.65
C PRO A 12 5.45 -8.50 -5.23
N ALA A 13 4.98 -9.68 -5.64
CA ALA A 13 3.64 -9.82 -6.19
C ALA A 13 2.52 -9.53 -5.19
N SER A 14 2.73 -9.60 -3.88
CA SER A 14 1.67 -9.45 -2.87
C SER A 14 1.08 -8.04 -2.79
N ALA A 15 1.81 -7.03 -3.25
CA ALA A 15 1.32 -5.65 -3.26
C ALA A 15 1.78 -4.84 -4.47
N HIS A 16 3.05 -4.95 -4.86
CA HIS A 16 3.66 -4.08 -5.87
C HIS A 16 3.05 -4.24 -7.26
N LEU A 17 2.50 -5.43 -7.54
CA LEU A 17 1.91 -5.75 -8.84
C LEU A 17 0.38 -5.78 -8.83
N GLN A 18 -0.24 -6.17 -7.72
CA GLN A 18 -1.69 -6.39 -7.65
C GLN A 18 -2.49 -5.09 -7.49
N TYR A 19 -1.97 -4.11 -6.75
CA TYR A 19 -2.70 -2.90 -6.39
C TYR A 19 -2.13 -1.65 -7.09
N ARG A 20 -1.62 -1.80 -8.31
CA ARG A 20 -0.91 -0.72 -9.03
C ARG A 20 -1.75 0.52 -9.28
N TRP A 21 -3.08 0.41 -9.31
CA TRP A 21 -3.98 1.55 -9.45
C TRP A 21 -4.16 2.35 -8.16
N HIS A 22 -3.92 1.72 -7.01
CA HIS A 22 -4.25 2.24 -5.68
C HIS A 22 -3.02 2.52 -4.82
N LEU A 23 -1.90 1.83 -5.07
CA LEU A 23 -0.64 2.00 -4.34
C LEU A 23 0.40 2.73 -5.20
N PRO A 24 1.22 3.62 -4.61
CA PRO A 24 2.29 4.30 -5.33
C PRO A 24 3.41 3.34 -5.68
N GLU A 25 4.12 3.61 -6.79
CA GLU A 25 5.25 2.79 -7.26
C GLU A 25 6.46 2.82 -6.30
N ASP A 26 6.61 3.88 -5.52
CA ASP A 26 7.65 3.99 -4.50
C ASP A 26 7.23 3.26 -3.21
N HIS A 27 7.39 1.93 -3.23
CA HIS A 27 6.93 1.04 -2.17
C HIS A 27 7.62 1.26 -0.82
N ALA A 28 8.85 1.79 -0.83
CA ALA A 28 9.63 2.05 0.38
C ALA A 28 9.03 3.18 1.23
N LYS A 29 8.17 4.03 0.66
CA LYS A 29 7.50 5.12 1.40
C LYS A 29 6.45 4.63 2.38
N TYR A 30 5.79 3.50 2.10
CA TYR A 30 4.64 3.05 2.89
C TYR A 30 4.77 1.60 3.37
N SER A 31 5.78 0.85 2.95
CA SER A 31 5.92 -0.57 3.29
C SER A 31 7.37 -0.99 3.52
N VAL A 32 7.53 -2.09 4.25
CA VAL A 32 8.83 -2.75 4.42
C VAL A 32 8.82 -4.03 3.60
N PHE A 33 9.86 -4.27 2.82
CA PHE A 33 10.03 -5.52 2.08
C PHE A 33 11.11 -6.39 2.73
N ILE A 34 10.77 -7.64 3.03
CA ILE A 34 11.70 -8.64 3.59
C ILE A 34 11.61 -9.90 2.73
N PRO A 35 12.65 -10.29 1.98
CA PRO A 35 12.57 -11.44 1.08
C PRO A 35 12.15 -12.74 1.80
N GLU A 36 11.06 -13.37 1.35
CA GLU A 36 10.52 -14.60 1.94
C GLU A 36 11.57 -15.72 2.05
N ALA A 37 12.42 -15.88 1.02
CA ALA A 37 13.47 -16.89 0.99
C ALA A 37 14.43 -16.76 2.18
N GLY A 38 14.79 -15.52 2.56
CA GLY A 38 15.67 -15.28 3.71
C GLY A 38 15.00 -15.55 5.05
N VAL A 39 13.69 -15.27 5.15
CA VAL A 39 12.90 -15.60 6.35
C VAL A 39 12.78 -17.11 6.51
N ARG A 40 12.44 -17.83 5.44
CA ARG A 40 12.29 -19.30 5.45
C ARG A 40 13.60 -20.02 5.71
N ALA A 41 14.71 -19.51 5.19
CA ALA A 41 16.05 -20.05 5.42
C ALA A 41 16.63 -19.67 6.80
N GLY A 42 15.95 -18.82 7.57
CA GLY A 42 16.44 -18.33 8.87
C GLY A 42 17.62 -17.36 8.76
N THR A 43 17.98 -16.90 7.56
CA THR A 43 19.08 -15.95 7.33
C THR A 43 18.64 -14.50 7.52
N ALA A 44 17.34 -14.22 7.51
CA ALA A 44 16.77 -12.91 7.81
C ALA A 44 15.81 -12.98 9.02
N SER A 45 16.12 -12.22 10.07
CA SER A 45 15.22 -12.04 11.22
C SER A 45 14.30 -10.84 10.99
N ILE A 46 12.99 -11.07 10.97
CA ILE A 46 11.98 -10.02 10.83
C ILE A 46 12.13 -8.98 11.94
N GLU A 47 12.29 -9.42 13.19
CA GLU A 47 12.44 -8.53 14.33
C GLU A 47 13.68 -7.66 14.21
N ALA A 48 14.83 -8.24 13.83
CA ALA A 48 16.08 -7.50 13.68
C ALA A 48 15.95 -6.42 12.59
N VAL A 49 15.33 -6.76 11.45
CA VAL A 49 15.09 -5.81 10.36
C VAL A 49 14.17 -4.68 10.81
N LEU A 50 13.04 -4.98 11.47
CA LEU A 50 12.08 -3.96 11.89
C LEU A 50 12.65 -3.06 12.99
N ARG A 51 13.43 -3.59 13.93
CA ARG A 51 14.11 -2.80 14.97
C ARG A 51 15.19 -1.87 14.41
N ALA A 52 15.80 -2.22 13.29
CA ALA A 52 16.82 -1.40 12.64
C ALA A 52 16.24 -0.14 11.97
N ILE A 53 14.91 -0.07 11.77
CA ILE A 53 14.27 1.08 11.14
C ILE A 53 14.19 2.24 12.14
N PRO A 54 14.75 3.43 11.81
CA PRO A 54 14.70 4.57 12.70
C PRO A 54 13.26 5.02 12.98
N ALA A 55 12.99 5.46 14.22
CA ALA A 55 11.65 5.91 14.63
C ALA A 55 11.11 7.07 13.76
N ALA A 56 11.97 7.98 13.29
CA ALA A 56 11.60 9.04 12.37
C ALA A 56 11.12 8.51 11.01
N THR A 57 11.76 7.44 10.50
CA THR A 57 11.33 6.75 9.29
C THR A 57 9.99 6.08 9.50
N VAL A 58 9.79 5.41 10.64
CA VAL A 58 8.50 4.78 11.02
C VAL A 58 7.38 5.82 11.06
N ALA A 59 7.61 6.99 11.65
CA ALA A 59 6.62 8.07 11.69
C ALA A 59 6.23 8.54 10.28
N ARG A 60 7.21 8.80 9.42
CA ARG A 60 6.97 9.19 8.02
C ARG A 60 6.22 8.13 7.23
N MET A 61 6.60 6.86 7.36
CA MET A 61 5.91 5.74 6.70
C MET A 61 4.47 5.61 7.20
N ARG A 62 4.22 5.86 8.49
CA ARG A 62 2.88 5.84 9.07
C ARG A 62 1.99 6.94 8.50
N GLU A 63 2.52 8.15 8.37
CA GLU A 63 1.79 9.26 7.73
C GLU A 63 1.43 8.93 6.27
N GLU A 64 2.38 8.34 5.53
CA GLU A 64 2.13 7.85 4.18
C GLU A 64 1.02 6.79 4.15
N VAL A 65 1.05 5.80 5.05
CA VAL A 65 -0.03 4.80 5.14
C VAL A 65 -1.37 5.45 5.43
N VAL A 66 -1.45 6.38 6.38
CA VAL A 66 -2.69 7.08 6.73
C VAL A 66 -3.27 7.81 5.51
N ARG A 67 -2.42 8.43 4.69
CA ARG A 67 -2.82 9.09 3.45
C ARG A 67 -3.35 8.12 2.39
N LEU A 68 -2.87 6.87 2.38
CA LEU A 68 -3.28 5.85 1.43
C LEU A 68 -4.58 5.13 1.81
N ILE A 69 -4.98 5.14 3.09
CA ILE A 69 -6.16 4.39 3.58
C ILE A 69 -7.42 4.60 2.71
N PRO A 70 -7.82 5.84 2.37
CA PRO A 70 -9.04 6.05 1.58
C PRO A 70 -8.97 5.38 0.20
N GLN A 71 -7.77 5.35 -0.40
CA GLN A 71 -7.58 4.82 -1.75
C GLN A 71 -7.61 3.29 -1.81
N VAL A 72 -7.51 2.60 -0.68
CA VAL A 72 -7.47 1.12 -0.63
C VAL A 72 -8.69 0.51 0.08
N VAL A 73 -9.59 1.34 0.62
CA VAL A 73 -10.81 0.93 1.31
C VAL A 73 -12.02 1.50 0.59
N TYR A 74 -13.15 0.80 0.66
CA TYR A 74 -14.44 1.30 0.19
C TYR A 74 -15.00 2.31 1.18
N ALA A 75 -15.52 3.44 0.70
CA ALA A 75 -16.23 4.40 1.52
C ALA A 75 -17.49 3.75 2.10
N ASP A 76 -17.87 4.14 3.33
CA ASP A 76 -19.18 3.76 3.85
C ASP A 76 -20.26 4.50 3.03
N PRO A 77 -21.20 3.80 2.36
CA PRO A 77 -22.23 4.46 1.57
C PRO A 77 -23.16 5.36 2.40
N ARG A 78 -23.16 5.21 3.73
CA ARG A 78 -23.92 6.04 4.68
C ARG A 78 -23.21 7.36 5.02
N GLY A 79 -21.90 7.45 4.76
CA GLY A 79 -21.07 8.63 5.00
C GLY A 79 -20.22 8.91 3.77
N LYS A 80 -20.67 9.82 2.91
CA LYS A 80 -19.92 10.16 1.70
C LYS A 80 -18.57 10.80 2.05
N LEU A 81 -17.49 10.27 1.49
CA LEU A 81 -16.20 10.95 1.40
C LEU A 81 -16.26 11.95 0.24
N GLU A 82 -16.96 13.08 0.41
CA GLU A 82 -17.25 14.00 -0.71
C GLU A 82 -16.00 14.58 -1.39
N THR A 83 -14.85 14.59 -0.69
CA THR A 83 -13.60 15.20 -1.17
C THR A 83 -12.50 14.19 -1.52
N VAL A 84 -12.67 12.90 -1.19
CA VAL A 84 -11.62 11.88 -1.36
C VAL A 84 -12.19 10.66 -2.06
N LYS A 85 -11.58 10.29 -3.19
CA LYS A 85 -11.93 9.08 -3.95
C LYS A 85 -11.58 7.83 -3.17
N ASP A 86 -12.50 6.88 -3.13
CA ASP A 86 -12.29 5.59 -2.50
C ASP A 86 -11.66 4.56 -3.46
N ALA A 87 -11.47 3.33 -2.97
CA ALA A 87 -10.92 2.25 -3.79
C ALA A 87 -11.76 1.92 -5.04
N PHE A 88 -13.08 2.07 -4.98
CA PHE A 88 -14.00 1.80 -6.09
C PHE A 88 -13.91 2.90 -7.14
N ASP A 89 -14.00 4.17 -6.72
CA ASP A 89 -13.90 5.33 -7.60
C ASP A 89 -12.61 5.28 -8.43
N ILE A 90 -11.48 5.00 -7.76
CA ILE A 90 -10.18 4.86 -8.42
C ILE A 90 -10.19 3.71 -9.44
N ALA A 91 -10.79 2.57 -9.10
CA ALA A 91 -10.81 1.43 -10.01
C ALA A 91 -11.63 1.73 -11.28
N VAL A 92 -12.78 2.37 -11.14
CA VAL A 92 -13.64 2.75 -12.26
C VAL A 92 -12.94 3.77 -13.17
N ASP A 93 -12.36 4.82 -12.60
CA ASP A 93 -11.63 5.84 -13.36
C ASP A 93 -10.50 5.22 -14.19
N ARG A 94 -9.67 4.38 -13.56
CA ARG A 94 -8.53 3.73 -14.23
C ARG A 94 -8.98 2.74 -15.30
N MET A 95 -10.12 2.08 -15.12
CA MET A 95 -10.72 1.22 -16.13
C MET A 95 -11.17 2.05 -17.34
N LEU A 96 -11.86 3.18 -17.11
CA LEU A 96 -12.29 4.08 -18.18
C LEU A 96 -11.11 4.62 -18.98
N ASP A 97 -10.04 5.09 -18.30
CA ASP A 97 -8.78 5.52 -18.93
C ASP A 97 -8.14 4.42 -19.78
N ARG A 98 -8.19 3.17 -19.31
CA ARG A 98 -7.66 2.02 -20.05
C ARG A 98 -8.46 1.75 -21.31
N VAL A 99 -9.80 1.75 -21.22
CA VAL A 99 -10.67 1.53 -22.38
C VAL A 99 -10.51 2.65 -23.41
N ALA A 100 -10.42 3.91 -22.98
CA ALA A 100 -10.22 5.05 -23.86
C ALA A 100 -8.90 4.93 -24.65
N ARG A 101 -7.82 4.47 -24.02
CA ARG A 101 -6.53 4.24 -24.68
C ARG A 101 -6.52 3.07 -25.67
N LEU A 102 -7.41 2.09 -25.52
CA LEU A 102 -7.50 0.94 -26.43
C LEU A 102 -8.36 1.23 -27.66
N ARG A 103 -9.20 2.28 -27.60
CA ARG A 103 -10.10 2.68 -28.69
C ARG A 103 -9.46 3.70 -29.63
N ASN A 104 -8.35 4.31 -29.22
CA ASN A 104 -7.49 5.18 -30.03
C ASN A 104 -6.23 4.41 -30.47
#